data_AF-A0A3B9I628-F1
#
_entry.id   AF-A0A3B9I628-F1
#
_cell.length_a   1.000
_cell.length_b   1.000
_cell.length_c   1.000
_cell.angle_alpha   90.00
_cell.angle_beta   90.00
_cell.angle_gamma   90.00
#
_symmetry.space_group_name_H-M   'P 1'
#
loop_
_entity.id
_entity.type
_entity.pdbx_description
1 polymer ?
#
loop_
_entity_poly.entity_id
_entity_poly.type
_entity_poly.pdbx_seq_one_letter_code
_entity_poly.pdbx_strand_id
1 'polypeptide(L)' 'EPITIGGGTYARAMKNAVAFGPVFPGQEELAHQKDENISIENIRKLTEIYAHALFELAKQ' A
#
# COMPACT_ATOMS: atom_id res chain seq x y z
N GLU A 1 -3.00 2.08 13.37
CA GLU A 1 -3.70 3.35 13.13
C GLU A 1 -3.64 3.79 11.67
N PRO A 2 -4.77 4.18 11.07
CA PRO A 2 -4.80 4.81 9.75
C PRO A 2 -4.21 6.23 9.82
N ILE A 3 -3.63 6.68 8.71
CA ILE A 3 -3.03 8.02 8.58
C ILE A 3 -3.59 8.74 7.34
N THR A 4 -3.38 10.05 7.27
CA THR A 4 -3.64 10.85 6.06
C THR A 4 -2.34 11.47 5.57
N ILE A 5 -2.18 11.57 4.26
CA ILE A 5 -0.99 12.14 3.61
C ILE A 5 -1.41 13.05 2.44
N GLY A 6 -0.50 13.92 1.98
CA GLY A 6 -0.75 14.82 0.85
C GLY A 6 -0.66 14.16 -0.54
N GLY A 7 -0.12 12.95 -0.63
CA GLY A 7 0.03 12.20 -1.89
C GLY A 7 -1.32 11.85 -2.52
N GLY A 8 -1.42 11.99 -3.85
CA GLY A 8 -2.61 11.63 -4.61
C GLY A 8 -2.63 10.13 -4.96
N THR A 9 -3.81 9.50 -4.85
CA THR A 9 -4.03 8.12 -5.30
C THR A 9 -5.39 7.99 -6.00
N TYR A 10 -5.60 6.87 -6.70
CA TYR A 10 -6.89 6.56 -7.32
C TYR A 10 -8.05 6.42 -6.32
N ALA A 11 -7.77 6.23 -5.03
CA ALA A 11 -8.81 6.18 -4.00
C ALA A 11 -9.67 7.46 -3.99
N ARG A 12 -9.11 8.62 -4.36
CA ARG A 12 -9.85 9.88 -4.46
C ARG A 12 -11.00 9.82 -5.48
N ALA A 13 -10.90 8.97 -6.50
CA ALA A 13 -11.91 8.87 -7.55
C ALA A 13 -13.16 8.07 -7.13
N MET A 14 -13.13 7.39 -5.98
CA MET A 14 -14.20 6.51 -5.51
C MET A 14 -14.69 6.91 -4.13
N LYS A 15 -16.00 6.79 -3.88
CA LYS A 15 -16.56 6.96 -2.52
C LYS A 15 -16.15 5.78 -1.64
N ASN A 16 -15.86 6.06 -0.36
CA ASN A 16 -15.51 5.07 0.66
C ASN A 16 -14.29 4.19 0.28
N ALA A 17 -13.37 4.70 -0.52
CA ALA A 17 -12.12 4.02 -0.86
C ALA A 17 -10.94 4.64 -0.10
N VAL A 18 -9.91 3.83 0.13
CA VAL A 18 -8.67 4.22 0.81
C VAL A 18 -7.45 3.80 0.00
N ALA A 19 -6.33 4.49 0.19
CA ALA A 19 -5.02 3.97 -0.24
C ALA A 19 -4.55 2.93 0.79
N PHE A 20 -3.96 1.82 0.33
CA PHE A 20 -3.53 0.73 1.20
C PHE A 20 -2.12 0.23 0.83
N GLY A 21 -1.13 0.54 1.68
CA GLY A 21 0.30 0.29 1.42
C GLY A 21 0.90 1.29 0.41
N PRO A 22 2.05 0.98 -0.22
CA PRO A 22 2.91 -0.19 0.00
C PRO A 22 4.02 0.05 1.06
N VAL A 23 4.19 1.27 1.55
CA VAL A 23 5.29 1.60 2.48
C VAL A 23 4.94 1.16 3.89
N PHE A 24 5.81 0.36 4.50
CA PHE A 24 5.65 -0.11 5.88
C PHE A 24 6.00 0.99 6.90
N PRO A 25 5.46 0.94 8.13
CA PRO A 25 5.86 1.86 9.20
C PRO A 25 7.38 1.83 9.43
N GLY A 26 8.02 3.00 9.33
CA GLY A 26 9.48 3.15 9.49
C GLY A 26 10.31 2.78 8.26
N GLN A 27 9.70 2.32 7.17
CA GLN A 27 10.38 2.16 5.89
C GLN A 27 10.65 3.54 5.27
N GLU A 28 11.81 3.69 4.65
CA GLU A 28 12.15 4.89 3.89
C GLU A 28 11.22 5.04 2.67
N GLU A 29 10.70 6.25 2.48
CA GLU A 29 9.90 6.62 1.32
C GLU A 29 10.84 7.05 0.18
N LEU A 30 10.93 6.20 -0.85
CA LEU A 30 11.84 6.40 -1.97
C LEU A 30 11.11 6.77 -3.27
N ALA A 31 9.77 6.87 -3.26
CA ALA A 31 9.01 7.24 -4.45
C ALA A 31 9.53 8.55 -5.06
N HIS A 32 9.86 8.49 -6.35
CA HIS A 32 10.42 9.60 -7.13
C HIS A 32 11.80 10.10 -6.69
N GLN A 33 12.54 9.33 -5.88
CA GLN A 33 13.91 9.64 -5.49
C GLN A 33 14.94 8.92 -6.36
N LYS A 34 16.20 9.33 -6.28
CA LYS A 34 17.31 8.61 -6.93
C LYS A 34 17.44 7.22 -6.31
N ASP A 35 17.74 6.22 -7.16
CA ASP A 35 17.93 4.83 -6.74
C ASP A 35 16.68 4.21 -6.07
N GLU A 36 15.48 4.67 -6.46
CA GLU A 36 14.18 4.15 -6.02
C GLU A 36 14.11 2.63 -6.18
N ASN A 37 13.79 1.94 -5.09
CA ASN A 37 13.72 0.49 -5.04
C ASN A 37 12.74 0.00 -3.98
N ILE A 38 12.45 -1.30 -4.04
CA ILE A 38 11.72 -2.04 -3.02
C ILE A 38 12.38 -3.40 -2.84
N SER A 39 12.49 -3.87 -1.59
CA SER A 39 13.09 -5.18 -1.33
C SER A 39 12.19 -6.32 -1.84
N ILE A 40 12.82 -7.41 -2.29
CA ILE A 40 12.09 -8.62 -2.71
C ILE A 40 11.25 -9.19 -1.55
N GLU A 41 11.76 -9.11 -0.32
CA GLU A 41 11.03 -9.53 0.88
C GLU A 41 9.76 -8.69 1.09
N ASN A 42 9.83 -7.36 0.91
CA ASN A 42 8.67 -6.49 1.03
C ASN A 42 7.65 -6.76 -0.08
N ILE A 43 8.09 -6.99 -1.33
CA ILE A 43 7.19 -7.38 -2.43
C ILE A 43 6.44 -8.67 -2.05
N ARG A 44 7.14 -9.69 -1.58
CA ARG A 44 6.53 -10.96 -1.17
C ARG A 44 5.55 -10.74 -0.01
N LYS A 45 5.92 -9.93 0.98
CA LYS A 45 5.05 -9.67 2.13
C LYS A 45 3.79 -8.89 1.76
N LEU A 46 3.92 -7.87 0.91
CA LEU A 46 2.78 -7.12 0.39
C LEU A 46 1.85 -8.01 -0.42
N THR A 47 2.40 -8.94 -1.21
CA THR A 47 1.62 -9.91 -1.98
C THR A 47 0.75 -10.78 -1.05
N GLU A 48 1.32 -11.32 0.02
CA GLU A 48 0.57 -12.08 1.04
C GLU A 48 -0.55 -11.24 1.68
N ILE A 49 -0.23 -9.99 2.08
CA ILE A 49 -1.19 -9.08 2.71
C ILE A 49 -2.34 -8.76 1.75
N TYR A 50 -2.05 -8.41 0.51
CA TYR A 50 -3.07 -8.07 -0.49
C TYR A 50 -3.91 -9.28 -0.88
N ALA A 51 -3.32 -10.46 -1.04
CA ALA A 51 -4.06 -11.68 -1.31
C ALA A 51 -5.04 -12.00 -0.17
N HIS A 52 -4.58 -11.91 1.08
CA HIS A 52 -5.44 -12.12 2.25
C HIS A 52 -6.54 -11.06 2.38
N ALA A 53 -6.22 -9.78 2.16
CA ALA A 53 -7.19 -8.69 2.22
C ALA A 53 -8.29 -8.85 1.15
N LEU A 54 -7.89 -9.17 -0.09
CA LEU A 54 -8.84 -9.42 -1.18
C LEU A 54 -9.72 -10.65 -0.89
N PHE A 55 -9.13 -11.72 -0.34
CA PHE A 55 -9.87 -12.91 0.06
C PHE A 55 -10.92 -12.58 1.13
N GLU A 56 -10.53 -11.92 2.22
CA GLU A 56 -11.47 -11.56 3.30
C GLU A 56 -12.54 -10.56 2.85
N LEU A 57 -12.22 -9.64 1.93
CA LEU A 57 -13.20 -8.71 1.34
C LEU A 57 -14.18 -9.40 0.39
N ALA A 58 -13.76 -10.47 -0.29
CA ALA A 58 -14.60 -11.21 -1.24
C ALA A 58 -15.39 -12.36 -0.59
N LYS A 59 -14.98 -12.78 0.60
CA LYS A 59 -15.64 -13.84 1.37
C LYS A 59 -17.01 -13.35 1.84
N GLN A 60 -18.05 -14.11 1.50
CA GLN A 60 -19.43 -13.87 1.94
C GLN A 60 -19.68 -14.43 3.34
#